data_AF-A0A3Q8S914-F1
#
_entry.id   AF-A0A3Q8S914-F1
#
_cell.length_a   1.000
_cell.length_b   1.000
_cell.length_c   1.000
_cell.angle_alpha   90.00
_cell.angle_beta   90.00
_cell.angle_gamma   90.00
#
_symmetry.space_group_name_H-M   'P 1'
#
loop_
_entity.id
_entity.type
_entity.pdbx_description
1 polymer ?
#
loop_
_entity_poly.entity_id
_entity_poly.type
_entity_poly.pdbx_seq_one_letter_code
_entity_poly.pdbx_strand_id
1 'polypeptide(L)' 'MSSKKMGRPPSDNPKSDLIRVRVDQTILNKLDACTKKLNTNRSDVIRKGIEKMYDDLQK' A
#
# COMPACT_ATOMS: atom_id res chain seq x y z
N MET A 1 -37.46 -10.27 18.15
CA MET A 1 -36.28 -9.38 18.04
C MET A 1 -35.26 -10.06 17.15
N SER A 2 -35.27 -9.75 15.86
CA SER A 2 -34.51 -10.46 14.85
C SER A 2 -33.00 -10.29 15.09
N SER A 3 -32.32 -11.40 15.33
CA SER A 3 -30.88 -11.51 15.50
C SER A 3 -30.16 -10.78 14.37
N LYS A 4 -29.51 -9.66 14.70
CA LYS A 4 -28.67 -8.91 13.75
C LYS A 4 -27.65 -9.89 13.19
N LYS A 5 -27.73 -10.18 11.88
CA LYS A 5 -26.74 -10.99 11.17
C LYS A 5 -25.38 -10.33 11.39
N MET A 6 -24.55 -10.93 12.23
CA MET A 6 -23.18 -10.47 12.49
C MET A 6 -22.43 -10.59 11.17
N GLY A 7 -22.31 -9.48 10.45
CA GLY A 7 -21.49 -9.40 9.24
C GLY A 7 -20.00 -9.57 9.57
N ARG A 8 -19.16 -9.49 8.54
CA ARG A 8 -17.69 -9.55 8.69
C ARG A 8 -17.26 -8.64 9.86
N PRO A 9 -16.50 -9.14 10.84
CA PRO A 9 -16.07 -8.34 11.98
C PRO A 9 -15.43 -7.05 11.48
N PRO A 10 -15.70 -5.90 12.12
CA PRO A 10 -15.11 -4.64 11.72
C PRO A 10 -13.59 -4.81 11.75
N SER A 11 -12.97 -4.75 10.57
CA SER A 11 -11.52 -4.70 10.46
C SER A 11 -11.11 -3.33 11.00
N ASP A 12 -10.32 -3.30 12.07
CA ASP A 12 -9.92 -2.05 12.74
C ASP A 12 -9.09 -1.12 11.82
N ASN A 13 -8.43 -1.70 10.81
CA ASN A 13 -7.67 -0.92 9.84
C ASN A 13 -7.89 -1.44 8.41
N PRO A 14 -9.05 -1.13 7.79
CA PRO A 14 -9.27 -1.45 6.40
C PRO A 14 -8.30 -0.62 5.55
N LYS A 15 -7.58 -1.25 4.62
CA LYS A 15 -6.80 -0.55 3.58
C LYS A 15 -7.75 0.06 2.55
N SER A 16 -8.64 0.95 2.99
CA SER A 16 -9.71 1.56 2.18
C SER A 16 -9.21 2.69 1.29
N ASP A 17 -8.14 3.35 1.69
CA ASP A 17 -7.72 4.59 1.05
C ASP A 17 -6.87 4.30 -0.19
N LEU A 18 -7.30 4.86 -1.32
CA LEU A 18 -6.64 4.74 -2.62
C LEU A 18 -5.85 6.00 -2.91
N ILE A 19 -4.53 5.87 -3.02
CA ILE A 19 -3.65 6.96 -3.43
C ILE A 19 -3.56 6.95 -4.96
N ARG A 20 -4.06 8.00 -5.61
CA ARG A 20 -3.86 8.25 -7.05
C ARG A 20 -2.71 9.23 -7.25
N VAL A 21 -1.59 8.73 -7.77
CA VAL A 21 -0.39 9.54 -8.03
C VAL A 21 -0.13 9.60 -9.52
N ARG A 22 0.18 10.79 -10.06
CA ARG A 22 0.78 10.91 -11.39
C ARG A 22 2.26 10.58 -11.29
N VAL A 23 2.70 9.66 -12.13
CA VAL A 23 4.10 9.23 -12.21
C VAL A 23 4.53 9.20 -13.66
N ASP A 24 5.79 9.57 -13.88
CA ASP A 24 6.42 9.46 -15.18
C ASP A 24 6.77 8.00 -15.51
N GLN A 25 6.98 7.73 -16.80
CA GLN A 25 7.41 6.41 -17.28
C GLN A 25 8.70 5.92 -16.64
N THR A 26 9.63 6.84 -16.34
CA THR A 26 10.89 6.51 -15.67
C THR A 26 10.67 5.97 -14.25
N ILE A 27 9.75 6.57 -13.50
CA ILE A 27 9.37 6.12 -12.17
C ILE A 27 8.66 4.77 -12.26
N LEU A 28 7.77 4.61 -13.24
CA LEU A 28 7.03 3.37 -13.45
C LEU A 28 7.97 2.19 -13.74
N ASN A 29 9.00 2.41 -14.58
CA ASN A 29 10.04 1.42 -14.86
C ASN A 29 10.87 1.06 -13.62
N LYS A 30 11.22 2.05 -12.79
CA LYS A 30 11.92 1.80 -11.52
C LYS A 30 11.04 0.97 -10.57
N LEU A 31 9.75 1.28 -10.50
CA LEU A 31 8.79 0.57 -9.66
C LEU A 31 8.65 -0.90 -10.11
N ASP A 32 8.59 -1.15 -11.42
CA ASP A 32 8.58 -2.49 -11.99
C ASP A 32 9.90 -3.26 -11.81
N ALA A 33 11.04 -2.56 -11.83
CA ALA A 33 12.32 -3.18 -11.48
C ALA A 33 12.36 -3.58 -10.00
N CYS A 34 11.82 -2.74 -9.11
CA CYS A 34 11.74 -3.02 -7.68
C CYS A 34 10.81 -4.21 -7.39
N THR A 35 9.63 -4.28 -8.01
CA THR A 35 8.70 -5.42 -7.83
C THR A 35 9.32 -6.74 -8.28
N LYS A 36 10.03 -6.74 -9.43
CA LYS A 36 10.75 -7.93 -9.93
C LYS A 36 11.86 -8.37 -8.96
N LYS A 37 12.66 -7.43 -8.44
CA LYS A 37 13.73 -7.76 -7.49
C LYS A 37 13.19 -8.26 -6.15
N LEU A 38 12.10 -7.67 -5.66
CA LEU A 38 11.53 -7.99 -4.36
C LEU A 38 10.48 -9.10 -4.42
N ASN A 39 10.12 -9.61 -5.61
CA ASN A 39 9.00 -10.55 -5.83
C ASN A 39 7.71 -10.15 -5.09
N THR A 40 7.41 -8.86 -5.08
CA THR A 40 6.26 -8.29 -4.36
C THR A 40 5.39 -7.46 -5.28
N ASN A 41 4.20 -7.10 -4.81
CA ASN A 41 3.27 -6.31 -5.61
C ASN A 41 3.67 -4.82 -5.62
N ARG A 42 3.25 -4.08 -6.66
CA ARG A 42 3.50 -2.64 -6.79
C ARG A 42 3.07 -1.88 -5.54
N SER A 43 1.90 -2.22 -4.99
CA SER A 43 1.37 -1.61 -3.76
C SER A 43 2.25 -1.86 -2.53
N ASP A 44 2.89 -3.03 -2.43
CA ASP A 44 3.77 -3.33 -1.29
C ASP A 44 5.09 -2.57 -1.39
N VAL A 45 5.63 -2.42 -2.59
CA VAL A 45 6.82 -1.60 -2.85
C VAL A 45 6.55 -0.14 -2.49
N ILE A 46 5.38 0.40 -2.87
CA ILE A 46 4.99 1.77 -2.53
C ILE A 46 4.89 1.96 -1.01
N ARG A 47 4.22 1.03 -0.29
CA ARG A 47 4.10 1.11 1.17
C ARG A 47 5.46 1.09 1.87
N LYS A 48 6.32 0.13 1.50
CA LYS A 48 7.69 0.04 2.04
C LYS A 48 8.51 1.28 1.70
N GLY A 49 8.31 1.86 0.52
CA GLY A 49 8.96 3.11 0.12
C GLY A 49 8.56 4.28 1.03
N ILE A 50 7.27 4.42 1.32
CA ILE A 50 6.75 5.46 2.21
C ILE A 50 7.26 5.26 3.64
N GLU A 51 7.21 4.03 4.18
CA GLU A 51 7.75 3.71 5.52
C GLU A 51 9.22 4.09 5.64
N LYS A 52 10.06 3.71 4.67
CA LYS A 52 11.49 4.06 4.66
C LYS A 52 11.72 5.57 4.62
N MET A 53 11.02 6.28 3.74
CA MET A 53 11.16 7.75 3.66
C MET A 53 10.68 8.43 4.95
N TYR A 54 9.64 7.90 5.60
CA TYR A 54 9.17 8.40 6.89
C TYR A 54 10.19 8.17 8.00
N ASP A 55 10.75 6.95 8.08
CA ASP A 55 11.80 6.61 9.05
C ASP A 55 13.07 7.45 8.85
N ASP A 56 13.47 7.69 7.60
CA ASP A 56 14.62 8.55 7.28
C ASP A 56 14.39 10.03 7.67
N LEU A 57 13.14 10.50 7.64
CA LEU A 57 12.77 11.88 8.06
C LEU A 57 12.62 12.03 9.59
N GLN A 58 12.40 10.93 10.32
CA GLN A 58 12.29 10.91 11.78
C GLN A 58 13.67 10.82 12.48
N LYS A 59 14.75 10.82 11.71
CA LYS A 59 16.13 10.67 12.16
C LYS A 59 16.83 12.02 12.32
#